data_AF-E3NNR2-F1
#
_entry.id   AF-E3NNR2-F1
#
_cell.length_a   1.000
_cell.length_b   1.000
_cell.length_c   1.000
_cell.angle_alpha   90.00
_cell.angle_beta   90.00
_cell.angle_gamma   90.00
#
_symmetry.space_group_name_H-M   'P 1'
#
loop_
_entity.id
_entity.type
_entity.pdbx_description
1 polymer ?
#
loop_
_entity_poly.entity_id
_entity_poly.type
_entity_poly.pdbx_seq_one_letter_code
_entity_poly.pdbx_strand_id
1 'polypeptide(L)'
;MYPPPYEITVSLREPELWKKIHSLGNEIPVKPIGRLMFPLLNYNVSGLDPEGVYTMGIKLRRVNKNILKFKKNTIPNKWRETGQSVEDFLLESNEIFETSKRGEILG
;
A
#
# COMPACT_ATOMS: atom_id res chain seq x y z
N MET A 1 28.31 8.63 -25.55
CA MET A 1 27.52 9.15 -24.41
C MET A 1 26.64 7.99 -23.97
N TYR A 2 26.80 7.47 -22.76
CA TYR A 2 25.92 6.41 -22.24
C TYR A 2 24.48 6.97 -22.17
N PRO A 3 23.43 6.18 -22.46
CA PRO A 3 22.08 6.63 -22.17
C PRO A 3 22.01 7.02 -20.68
N PRO A 4 21.27 8.09 -20.33
CA PRO A 4 21.03 8.41 -18.93
C PRO A 4 20.46 7.16 -18.24
N PRO A 5 20.87 6.88 -16.99
CA PRO A 5 20.33 5.72 -16.27
C PRO A 5 18.81 5.79 -16.26
N TYR A 6 18.17 4.68 -16.61
CA TYR A 6 16.72 4.52 -16.51
C TYR A 6 16.32 4.70 -15.04
N GLU A 7 15.84 5.90 -14.69
CA GLU A 7 15.43 6.23 -13.33
C GLU A 7 13.97 5.81 -13.13
N ILE A 8 13.79 4.67 -12.47
CA ILE A 8 12.46 4.14 -12.19
C ILE A 8 11.75 5.07 -11.21
N THR A 9 10.61 5.59 -11.65
CA THR A 9 9.74 6.46 -10.88
C THR A 9 8.38 5.80 -10.70
N VAL A 10 7.82 5.92 -9.50
CA VAL A 10 6.51 5.35 -9.14
C VAL A 10 5.65 6.43 -8.53
N SER A 11 4.44 6.62 -9.05
CA SER A 11 3.45 7.55 -8.51
C SER A 11 2.11 6.87 -8.31
N LEU A 12 1.35 7.34 -7.32
CA LEU A 12 -0.01 6.89 -7.07
C LEU A 12 -0.96 7.66 -8.01
N ARG A 13 -1.87 6.97 -8.71
CA ARG A 13 -2.74 7.58 -9.73
C ARG A 13 -3.76 8.58 -9.16
N GLU A 14 -4.34 8.28 -8.00
CA GLU A 14 -5.36 9.12 -7.35
C GLU A 14 -4.93 9.53 -5.92
N PRO A 15 -3.84 10.29 -5.78
CA PRO A 15 -3.25 10.58 -4.47
C PRO A 15 -4.17 11.43 -3.60
N GLU A 16 -5.01 12.28 -4.21
CA GLU A 16 -5.94 13.14 -3.47
C GLU A 16 -7.07 12.36 -2.79
N LEU A 17 -7.51 11.24 -3.38
CA LEU A 17 -8.49 10.35 -2.74
C LEU A 17 -7.87 9.69 -1.50
N TRP A 18 -6.64 9.19 -1.64
CA TRP A 18 -5.89 8.61 -0.52
C TRP A 18 -5.63 9.63 0.59
N LYS A 19 -5.29 10.89 0.26
CA LYS A 19 -5.13 11.97 1.25
C LYS A 19 -6.44 12.26 2.01
N LYS A 20 -7.58 12.33 1.30
CA LYS A 20 -8.91 12.52 1.92
C LYS A 20 -9.28 11.38 2.86
N ILE A 21 -8.99 10.14 2.47
CA ILE A 21 -9.30 8.98 3.31
C ILE A 21 -8.33 8.91 4.49
N HIS A 22 -7.06 9.27 4.29
CA HIS A 22 -6.09 9.36 5.38
C HIS A 22 -6.52 10.37 6.46
N SER A 23 -7.01 11.55 6.07
CA SER A 23 -7.47 12.57 7.04
C SER A 23 -8.69 12.13 7.85
N LEU A 24 -9.50 11.21 7.34
CA LEU A 24 -10.64 10.62 8.03
C LEU A 24 -10.27 9.42 8.93
N GLY A 25 -9.06 8.88 8.78
CA GLY A 25 -8.65 7.62 9.38
C GLY A 25 -9.02 6.45 8.46
N ASN A 26 -8.08 6.04 7.61
CA ASN A 26 -8.30 4.95 6.66
C ASN A 26 -8.61 3.63 7.38
N GLU A 27 -9.72 2.99 7.02
CA GLU A 27 -10.17 1.71 7.57
C GLU A 27 -10.50 0.75 6.42
N ILE A 28 -9.96 -0.47 6.46
CA ILE A 28 -10.20 -1.50 5.46
C ILE A 28 -10.86 -2.71 6.13
N PRO A 29 -12.13 -3.02 5.84
CA PRO A 29 -12.77 -4.19 6.43
C PRO A 29 -12.21 -5.49 5.84
N VAL A 30 -11.75 -6.39 6.70
CA VAL A 30 -11.25 -7.72 6.31
C VAL A 30 -12.35 -8.77 6.44
N LYS A 31 -12.38 -9.73 5.50
CA LYS A 31 -13.27 -10.90 5.54
C LYS A 31 -12.44 -12.18 5.30
N PRO A 32 -12.85 -13.35 5.82
CA PRO A 32 -12.13 -14.60 5.59
C PRO A 32 -11.93 -14.95 4.10
N ILE A 33 -12.93 -14.63 3.27
CA ILE A 33 -12.87 -14.83 1.80
C ILE A 33 -12.00 -13.80 1.07
N GLY A 34 -11.38 -12.88 1.80
CA GLY A 34 -10.70 -11.72 1.25
C GLY A 34 -11.63 -10.57 0.89
N ARG A 35 -11.03 -9.43 0.55
CA ARG A 35 -11.72 -8.24 0.05
C ARG A 35 -10.73 -7.40 -0.75
N LEU A 36 -11.21 -6.76 -1.82
CA LEU A 36 -10.45 -5.70 -2.49
C LEU A 36 -10.33 -4.49 -1.55
N MET A 37 -9.13 -3.92 -1.48
CA MET A 37 -8.92 -2.66 -0.77
C MET A 37 -9.66 -1.52 -1.47
N PHE A 38 -10.18 -0.59 -0.69
CA PHE A 38 -10.70 0.67 -1.18
C PHE A 38 -9.96 1.83 -0.48
N PRO A 39 -9.40 2.78 -1.24
CA PRO A 39 -9.27 2.77 -2.70
C PRO A 39 -8.37 1.63 -3.19
N LEU A 40 -8.45 1.33 -4.48
CA LEU A 40 -7.49 0.40 -5.09
C LEU A 40 -6.09 1.03 -5.08
N LEU A 41 -5.07 0.22 -4.82
CA LEU A 41 -3.69 0.62 -5.04
C LEU A 41 -3.44 0.64 -6.55
N ASN A 42 -3.31 1.83 -7.12
CA ASN A 42 -3.15 2.03 -8.55
C ASN A 42 -1.96 2.96 -8.80
N TYR A 43 -0.91 2.41 -9.41
CA TYR A 43 0.36 3.09 -9.60
C TYR A 43 0.62 3.34 -11.07
N ASN A 44 1.28 4.46 -11.36
CA ASN A 44 1.95 4.69 -12.62
C ASN A 44 3.45 4.47 -12.37
N VAL A 45 4.07 3.64 -13.21
CA VAL A 45 5.50 3.36 -13.19
C VAL A 45 6.11 3.88 -14.49
N SER A 46 7.21 4.63 -14.40
CA SER A 46 7.91 5.21 -15.55
C SER A 46 9.42 5.09 -15.40
N GLY A 47 10.15 5.28 -16.51
CA GLY A 47 11.61 5.18 -16.51
C GLY A 47 12.13 3.75 -16.39
N LEU A 48 11.35 2.77 -16.87
CA LEU A 48 11.79 1.38 -17.04
C LEU A 48 12.65 1.27 -18.31
N ASP A 49 13.61 0.36 -18.31
CA ASP A 49 14.29 -0.07 -19.53
C ASP A 49 13.30 -0.87 -20.39
N PRO A 50 12.99 -0.46 -21.64
CA PRO A 50 12.09 -1.22 -22.52
C PRO A 50 12.58 -2.65 -22.80
N GLU A 51 13.89 -2.88 -22.74
CA GLU A 51 14.49 -4.21 -22.94
C GLU A 51 14.55 -5.04 -21.65
N GLY A 52 14.23 -4.43 -20.51
CA GLY A 52 14.20 -5.06 -19.21
C GLY A 52 12.96 -5.93 -18.98
N VAL A 53 13.13 -6.97 -18.14
CA VAL A 53 12.04 -7.80 -17.62
C VAL A 53 11.87 -7.50 -16.13
N TYR A 54 10.67 -7.09 -15.75
CA TYR A 54 10.38 -6.64 -14.39
C TYR A 54 9.29 -7.47 -13.76
N THR A 55 9.35 -7.60 -12.44
CA THR A 55 8.31 -8.19 -11.59
C THR A 55 7.91 -7.15 -10.56
N MET A 56 6.62 -6.97 -10.34
CA MET A 56 6.10 -6.06 -9.31
C MET A 56 5.53 -6.88 -8.15
N GLY A 57 5.91 -6.51 -6.93
CA GLY A 57 5.45 -7.13 -5.70
C GLY A 57 4.86 -6.09 -4.74
N ILE A 58 3.87 -6.50 -3.96
CA ILE A 58 3.33 -5.71 -2.85
C ILE A 58 3.38 -6.53 -1.57
N LYS A 59 3.90 -5.92 -0.50
CA LYS A 59 3.80 -6.41 0.88
C LYS A 59 3.30 -5.32 1.80
N LEU A 60 2.56 -5.70 2.84
CA LEU A 60 2.07 -4.80 3.87
C LEU A 60 2.93 -4.95 5.13
N ARG A 61 3.39 -3.82 5.67
CA ARG A 61 4.14 -3.78 6.94
C ARG A 61 3.27 -3.24 8.05
N ARG A 62 3.24 -3.96 9.18
CA ARG A 62 2.59 -3.52 10.41
C ARG A 62 3.31 -2.29 10.96
N VAL A 63 2.53 -1.24 11.25
CA VAL A 63 3.03 0.03 11.81
C VAL A 63 2.77 0.19 13.32
N ASN A 64 1.92 -0.66 13.91
CA ASN A 64 1.58 -0.63 15.34
C ASN A 64 1.59 -2.03 15.95
N LYS A 65 2.12 -2.18 17.16
CA LYS A 65 2.13 -3.45 17.91
C LYS A 65 0.97 -3.58 18.90
N ASN A 66 0.33 -2.47 19.25
CA ASN A 66 -0.79 -2.45 20.20
C ASN A 66 -2.13 -2.69 19.49
N ILE A 67 -3.04 -3.39 20.16
CA ILE A 67 -4.43 -3.52 19.73
C ILE A 67 -5.10 -2.16 19.86
N LEU A 68 -5.72 -1.70 18.77
CA LEU A 68 -6.47 -0.45 18.73
C LEU A 68 -7.95 -0.69 18.98
N LYS A 69 -8.59 0.22 19.72
CA LYS A 69 -10.04 0.27 19.93
C LYS A 69 -10.59 1.62 19.51
N PHE A 70 -11.62 1.60 18.68
CA PHE A 70 -12.34 2.81 18.30
C PHE A 70 -13.25 3.26 19.45
N LYS A 71 -13.07 4.49 19.93
CA LYS A 71 -13.96 5.09 20.93
C LYS A 71 -14.95 6.03 20.24
N LYS A 72 -16.22 5.61 20.22
CA LYS A 72 -17.36 6.42 19.81
C LYS A 72 -17.76 7.40 20.91
N ASN A 73 -18.38 8.52 20.53
CA ASN A 73 -18.93 9.55 21.42
C ASN A 73 -17.87 10.28 22.27
N THR A 74 -16.61 10.30 21.82
CA THR A 74 -15.61 11.26 22.30
C THR A 74 -15.48 12.39 21.29
N ILE A 75 -15.13 13.60 21.71
CA ILE A 75 -14.83 14.71 20.79
C ILE A 75 -13.30 14.86 20.71
N PRO A 76 -12.65 14.54 19.57
CA PRO A 76 -13.17 13.82 18.40
C PRO A 76 -13.27 12.30 18.64
N ASN A 77 -14.06 11.60 17.80
CA ASN A 77 -14.02 10.14 17.73
C ASN A 77 -12.61 9.73 17.33
N LYS A 78 -12.02 8.74 18.01
CA LYS A 78 -10.65 8.33 17.70
C LYS A 78 -10.32 6.90 18.06
N TRP A 79 -9.41 6.34 17.28
CA TRP A 79 -8.67 5.14 17.61
C TRP A 79 -7.73 5.40 18.80
N ARG A 80 -7.67 4.45 19.74
CA ARG A 80 -6.73 4.48 20.85
C ARG A 80 -6.15 3.10 21.08
N GLU A 81 -4.89 3.06 21.50
CA GLU A 81 -4.28 1.82 21.98
C GLU A 81 -4.96 1.34 23.26
N THR A 82 -5.07 0.01 23.38
CA THR A 82 -5.67 -0.65 24.54
C THR A 82 -4.64 -1.04 25.60
N GLY A 83 -3.33 -0.95 25.28
CA GLY A 83 -2.23 -1.46 26.10
C GLY A 83 -1.98 -2.97 25.93
N GLN A 84 -2.88 -3.68 25.23
CA GLN A 84 -2.66 -5.07 24.83
C GLN A 84 -1.82 -5.08 23.56
N SER A 85 -0.75 -5.88 23.54
CA SER A 85 0.03 -6.11 22.33
C SER A 85 -0.57 -7.24 21.52
N VAL A 86 -0.49 -7.13 20.19
CA VAL A 86 -0.67 -8.28 19.31
C VAL A 86 0.56 -9.18 19.52
N GLU A 87 0.34 -10.44 19.92
CA GLU A 87 1.39 -11.48 20.08
C GLU A 87 2.33 -11.54 18.85
N ASP A 88 3.48 -12.21 18.99
CA ASP A 88 4.62 -12.26 18.03
C ASP A 88 4.26 -12.75 16.61
N PHE A 89 3.47 -11.96 15.90
CA PHE A 89 3.21 -12.05 14.48
C PHE A 89 4.28 -11.28 13.71
N LEU A 90 4.62 -11.82 12.54
CA LEU A 90 5.53 -11.21 11.59
C LEU A 90 5.14 -9.75 11.33
N LEU A 91 6.16 -8.88 11.26
CA LEU A 91 5.96 -7.46 10.99
C LEU A 91 5.50 -7.20 9.56
N GLU A 92 5.64 -8.16 8.67
CA GLU A 92 5.32 -8.04 7.25
C GLU A 92 4.40 -9.18 6.81
N SER A 93 3.51 -8.88 5.87
CA SER A 93 2.71 -9.88 5.18
C SER A 93 3.56 -10.70 4.22
N ASN A 94 3.00 -11.79 3.71
CA ASN A 94 3.48 -12.40 2.47
C ASN A 94 3.48 -11.35 1.35
N GLU A 95 4.39 -11.52 0.40
CA GLU A 95 4.46 -10.70 -0.81
C GLU A 95 3.56 -11.28 -1.90
N ILE A 96 2.78 -10.42 -2.54
CA ILE A 96 1.96 -10.76 -3.70
C ILE A 96 2.64 -10.19 -4.92
N PHE A 97 3.02 -11.08 -5.85
CA PHE A 97 3.67 -10.70 -7.10
C PHE A 97 2.68 -10.71 -8.26
N GLU A 98 2.81 -9.75 -9.18
CA GLU A 98 2.33 -9.93 -10.54
C GLU A 98 3.31 -10.78 -11.35
N THR A 99 2.80 -11.46 -12.37
CA THR A 99 3.65 -12.13 -13.37
C THR A 99 4.56 -11.12 -14.06
N SER A 100 5.81 -11.50 -14.32
CA SER A 100 6.78 -10.62 -14.96
C SER A 100 6.29 -10.12 -16.32
N LYS A 101 6.55 -8.85 -16.61
CA LYS A 101 6.18 -8.18 -17.87
C LYS A 101 7.40 -7.44 -18.44
N ARG A 102 7.48 -7.36 -19.77
CA ARG A 102 8.45 -6.50 -20.46
C ARG A 102 8.02 -5.05 -20.30
N GLY A 103 8.97 -4.13 -20.16
CA GLY A 103 8.66 -2.70 -20.21
C GLY A 103 8.03 -2.33 -21.56
N GLU A 104 6.88 -1.67 -21.55
CA GLU A 104 6.23 -1.18 -22.77
C GLU A 104 6.43 0.33 -22.91
N ILE A 105 6.69 0.79 -24.14
CA ILE A 105 6.70 2.21 -24.48
C ILE A 105 5.25 2.64 -24.73
N LEU A 106 4.69 3.46 -23.85
CA LEU A 106 3.43 4.14 -24.12
C LEU A 106 3.70 5.29 -25.11
N GLY A 107 3.23 5.14 -26.34
CA GLY A 107 3.29 6.15 -27.41
C GLY A 107 2.24 7.24 -27.29
#